data_AF-A0A9Q3WLR0-F1
#
_entry.id   AF-A0A9Q3WLR0-F1
#
_cell.length_a   1.000
_cell.length_b   1.000
_cell.length_c   1.000
_cell.angle_alpha   90.00
_cell.angle_beta   90.00
_cell.angle_gamma   90.00
#
_symmetry.space_group_name_H-M   'P 1'
#
loop_
_entity.id
_entity.type
_entity.pdbx_description
1 polymer ?
#
loop_
_entity_poly.entity_id
_entity_poly.type
_entity_poly.pdbx_seq_one_letter_code
_entity_poly.pdbx_strand_id
1 'polypeptide(L)'
;MHALAQLGRYQVRGYNTFNKRLPTWDDLTFVPATMTRLPLEGYREKCETRTVLGGGRGLVENPIELDIPIYIASMSFGALSASAKEALGHGASKAGTMTCTGEGGMLEEERAASKTLVYQMSPARYGLDLDHLRRANGLELVVGQGAKPGTGGLLLGMKVSPRVSKMRTLPEGVDQRSTIRHPDWLGADDLAVKIEELRIATDYKVPIFVKMGATRPRYDVAVAAKAGADVVVVDGAEGGTGASPELLLNHTGIPAMSAIPAAREALDECGMSGKVSLVAAGGIRTGTDVAKALALGADAVMIGNGAMMGLGCNSPRYLEDYLALGTSPGACHHCHTGRCPVGIATQDPKLEARMNVAAGAERIARLLTAMTMEVTALAKACGKSSVHNLETEDLRALSFEASAFTGVKMAGIDRPFDWAGGRKG
;
A
#
# COMPACT_ATOMS: atom_id res chain seq x y z
N MET A 1 26.71 13.72 -6.41
CA MET A 1 28.18 13.55 -6.46
C MET A 1 28.88 14.20 -5.28
N HIS A 2 28.79 15.52 -5.05
CA HIS A 2 29.43 16.16 -3.89
C HIS A 2 29.07 15.50 -2.55
N ALA A 3 27.79 15.25 -2.28
CA ALA A 3 27.36 14.57 -1.06
C ALA A 3 27.96 13.15 -0.91
N LEU A 4 28.05 12.39 -2.02
CA LEU A 4 28.66 11.05 -2.00
C LEU A 4 30.16 11.12 -1.68
N ALA A 5 30.88 12.09 -2.29
CA ALA A 5 32.31 12.29 -2.05
C ALA A 5 32.60 12.75 -0.61
N GLN A 6 31.75 13.61 -0.04
CA GLN A 6 31.89 14.09 1.34
C GLN A 6 31.55 13.03 2.38
N LEU A 7 30.51 12.23 2.14
CA LEU A 7 30.01 11.27 3.12
C LEU A 7 30.72 9.90 3.04
N GLY A 8 31.28 9.52 1.88
CA GLY A 8 31.80 8.19 1.64
C GLY A 8 30.74 7.08 1.66
N ARG A 9 29.45 7.45 1.60
CA ARG A 9 28.29 6.53 1.65
C ARG A 9 27.08 7.14 0.94
N TYR A 10 26.10 6.31 0.60
CA TYR A 10 24.83 6.76 0.03
C TYR A 10 24.03 7.62 1.03
N GLN A 11 23.19 8.50 0.49
CA GLN A 11 22.25 9.29 1.28
C GLN A 11 21.02 8.45 1.62
N VAL A 12 20.43 8.74 2.79
CA VAL A 12 19.17 8.16 3.23
C VAL A 12 18.12 9.25 3.20
N ARG A 13 16.94 8.95 2.66
CA ARG A 13 15.77 9.82 2.78
C ARG A 13 14.51 9.03 3.07
N GLY A 14 13.50 9.73 3.57
CA GLY A 14 12.13 9.21 3.65
C GLY A 14 11.32 9.70 2.46
N TYR A 15 10.04 9.34 2.44
CA TYR A 15 9.15 9.59 1.31
C TYR A 15 9.64 8.91 0.01
N ASN A 16 8.77 8.80 -0.97
CA ASN A 16 9.20 8.43 -2.31
C ASN A 16 8.69 9.47 -3.29
N THR A 17 9.59 9.91 -4.15
CA THR A 17 9.34 10.89 -5.21
C THR A 17 9.70 10.25 -6.53
N PHE A 18 9.31 8.98 -6.72
CA PHE A 18 9.54 8.20 -7.92
C PHE A 18 8.98 8.98 -9.11
N ASN A 19 9.84 9.76 -9.74
CA ASN A 19 9.50 10.69 -10.81
C ASN A 19 10.45 10.40 -11.97
N LYS A 20 10.29 9.20 -12.52
CA LYS A 20 10.81 8.89 -13.84
C LYS A 20 9.80 9.39 -14.86
N ARG A 21 10.25 9.70 -16.08
CA ARG A 21 9.38 9.92 -17.24
C ARG A 21 8.72 8.59 -17.64
N LEU A 22 7.80 8.13 -16.80
CA LEU A 22 7.01 6.92 -16.98
C LEU A 22 5.53 7.34 -17.00
N PRO A 23 4.66 6.55 -17.66
CA PRO A 23 3.24 6.83 -17.66
C PRO A 23 2.73 6.85 -16.22
N THR A 24 1.89 7.84 -15.94
CA THR A 24 1.22 8.07 -14.66
C THR A 24 -0.24 7.70 -14.78
N TRP A 25 -0.96 7.61 -13.66
CA TRP A 25 -2.41 7.38 -13.68
C TRP A 25 -3.16 8.35 -14.59
N ASP A 26 -2.65 9.57 -14.77
CA ASP A 26 -3.26 10.61 -15.60
C ASP A 26 -3.15 10.32 -17.12
N ASP A 27 -2.32 9.35 -17.52
CA ASP A 27 -2.23 8.82 -18.88
C ASP A 27 -3.31 7.79 -19.22
N LEU A 28 -4.18 7.45 -18.26
CA LEU A 28 -5.39 6.66 -18.49
C LEU A 28 -6.62 7.54 -18.30
N THR A 29 -7.61 7.40 -19.16
CA THR A 29 -8.92 8.06 -19.01
C THR A 29 -10.04 7.03 -19.03
N PHE A 30 -11.18 7.34 -18.43
CA PHE A 30 -12.38 6.53 -18.55
C PHE A 30 -13.11 6.81 -19.86
N VAL A 31 -13.84 5.81 -20.36
CA VAL A 31 -14.81 5.91 -21.45
C VAL A 31 -16.21 5.73 -20.86
N PRO A 32 -16.90 6.83 -20.52
CA PRO A 32 -18.23 6.76 -19.94
C PRO A 32 -19.25 6.13 -20.89
N ALA A 33 -20.26 5.51 -20.28
CA ALA A 33 -21.39 4.91 -20.96
C ALA A 33 -22.25 6.01 -21.64
N THR A 34 -22.71 5.73 -22.87
CA THR A 34 -23.61 6.60 -23.64
C THR A 34 -24.74 5.80 -24.29
N MET A 35 -24.55 5.30 -25.53
CA MET A 35 -25.56 4.56 -26.28
C MET A 35 -25.35 3.04 -26.25
N THR A 36 -24.10 2.57 -26.24
CA THR A 36 -23.77 1.13 -26.17
C THR A 36 -24.04 0.53 -24.80
N ARG A 37 -24.07 1.39 -23.79
CA ARG A 37 -24.44 1.11 -22.41
C ARG A 37 -25.00 2.40 -21.82
N LEU A 38 -25.99 2.30 -20.94
CA LEU A 38 -26.54 3.45 -20.23
C LEU A 38 -25.73 3.71 -18.93
N PRO A 39 -25.41 4.97 -18.62
CA PRO A 39 -24.87 5.32 -17.30
C PRO A 39 -25.93 5.16 -16.23
N LEU A 40 -25.51 4.96 -14.97
CA LEU A 40 -26.44 4.88 -13.85
C LEU A 40 -26.78 6.29 -13.33
N GLU A 41 -28.03 6.49 -12.92
CA GLU A 41 -28.50 7.74 -12.33
C GLU A 41 -27.87 7.96 -10.95
N GLY A 42 -26.97 8.95 -10.87
CA GLY A 42 -26.06 9.19 -9.74
C GLY A 42 -26.69 9.11 -8.34
N TYR A 43 -27.85 9.74 -8.13
CA TYR A 43 -28.50 9.80 -6.81
C TYR A 43 -29.58 8.73 -6.57
N ARG A 44 -30.06 8.05 -7.62
CA ARG A 44 -31.17 7.07 -7.50
C ARG A 44 -30.67 5.64 -7.45
N GLU A 45 -29.60 5.35 -8.19
CA GLU A 45 -29.08 4.00 -8.31
C GLU A 45 -27.87 3.82 -7.40
N LYS A 46 -27.82 2.69 -6.71
CA LYS A 46 -26.71 2.35 -5.81
C LYS A 46 -25.53 1.80 -6.63
N CYS A 47 -24.32 2.06 -6.14
CA CYS A 47 -23.10 1.43 -6.63
C CYS A 47 -22.43 0.76 -5.43
N GLU A 48 -22.30 -0.57 -5.47
CA GLU A 48 -21.71 -1.36 -4.39
C GLU A 48 -20.20 -1.11 -4.31
N THR A 49 -19.71 -0.91 -3.09
CA THR A 49 -18.30 -0.67 -2.79
C THR A 49 -17.72 -1.70 -1.82
N ARG A 50 -18.57 -2.56 -1.26
CA ARG A 50 -18.15 -3.61 -0.32
C ARG A 50 -17.13 -4.52 -0.98
N THR A 51 -16.02 -4.72 -0.27
CA THR A 51 -14.89 -5.53 -0.73
C THR A 51 -14.60 -6.62 0.29
N VAL A 52 -14.47 -7.86 -0.17
CA VAL A 52 -14.11 -9.01 0.67
C VAL A 52 -12.73 -9.52 0.25
N LEU A 53 -11.81 -9.61 1.21
CA LEU A 53 -10.44 -10.05 0.99
C LEU A 53 -10.17 -11.38 1.70
N GLY A 54 -9.58 -12.31 0.94
CA GLY A 54 -9.09 -13.58 1.45
C GLY A 54 -10.13 -14.68 1.67
N GLY A 55 -11.39 -14.47 1.30
CA GLY A 55 -12.45 -15.49 1.41
C GLY A 55 -12.50 -16.51 0.26
N GLY A 56 -11.83 -16.23 -0.86
CA GLY A 56 -12.02 -16.98 -2.11
C GLY A 56 -11.61 -18.46 -2.08
N ARG A 57 -10.71 -18.84 -1.16
CA ARG A 57 -10.29 -20.24 -0.98
C ARG A 57 -11.26 -21.07 -0.14
N GLY A 58 -12.14 -20.43 0.64
CA GLY A 58 -12.99 -21.10 1.63
C GLY A 58 -12.20 -21.75 2.78
N LEU A 59 -10.94 -21.33 3.01
CA LEU A 59 -10.08 -21.88 4.07
C LEU A 59 -10.14 -21.06 5.36
N VAL A 60 -10.56 -19.80 5.29
CA VAL A 60 -10.55 -18.88 6.43
C VAL A 60 -11.96 -18.67 6.95
N GLU A 61 -12.13 -18.72 8.28
CA GLU A 61 -13.43 -18.52 8.92
C GLU A 61 -13.91 -17.07 8.80
N ASN A 62 -12.99 -16.11 9.01
CA ASN A 62 -13.30 -14.68 9.02
C ASN A 62 -12.50 -13.98 7.90
N PRO A 63 -12.98 -13.99 6.65
CA PRO A 63 -12.40 -13.12 5.62
C PRO A 63 -12.55 -11.66 6.02
N ILE A 64 -11.68 -10.80 5.50
CA ILE A 64 -11.76 -9.37 5.79
C ILE A 64 -12.85 -8.74 4.94
N GLU A 65 -13.85 -8.15 5.58
CA GLU A 65 -14.89 -7.38 4.92
C GLU A 65 -14.67 -5.88 5.14
N LEU A 66 -14.63 -5.13 4.04
CA LEU A 66 -14.47 -3.68 4.02
C LEU A 66 -15.69 -3.06 3.36
N ASP A 67 -16.13 -1.91 3.86
CA ASP A 67 -17.23 -1.14 3.25
C ASP A 67 -16.78 -0.45 1.95
N ILE A 68 -15.46 -0.28 1.77
CA ILE A 68 -14.83 0.43 0.64
C ILE A 68 -13.59 -0.32 0.13
N PRO A 69 -13.21 -0.19 -1.15
CA PRO A 69 -12.08 -0.91 -1.75
C PRO A 69 -10.71 -0.27 -1.44
N ILE A 70 -10.62 0.51 -0.36
CA ILE A 70 -9.44 1.33 -0.01
C ILE A 70 -9.08 1.06 1.44
N TYR A 71 -7.82 0.74 1.73
CA TYR A 71 -7.34 0.60 3.11
C TYR A 71 -5.97 1.25 3.35
N ILE A 72 -5.62 1.43 4.63
CA ILE A 72 -4.41 2.14 5.04
C ILE A 72 -3.20 1.21 5.08
N ALA A 73 -2.09 1.66 4.48
CA ALA A 73 -0.88 0.87 4.32
C ALA A 73 -0.16 0.50 5.63
N SER A 74 0.61 -0.59 5.56
CA SER A 74 1.52 -1.07 6.60
C SER A 74 2.68 -0.10 6.80
N MET A 75 2.54 0.78 7.79
CA MET A 75 3.54 1.78 8.19
C MET A 75 3.88 1.60 9.67
N SER A 76 5.13 1.26 9.97
CA SER A 76 5.51 0.85 11.33
C SER A 76 5.45 1.95 12.38
N PHE A 77 5.07 1.61 13.60
CA PHE A 77 5.44 2.41 14.77
C PHE A 77 6.97 2.50 14.88
N GLY A 78 7.51 3.69 15.09
CA GLY A 78 8.93 4.00 14.94
C GLY A 78 9.16 4.79 13.66
N ALA A 79 8.63 4.34 12.52
CA ALA A 79 8.55 5.20 11.34
C ALA A 79 7.50 6.30 11.54
N LEU A 80 6.33 5.94 12.08
CA LEU A 80 5.27 6.84 12.52
C LEU A 80 5.23 6.94 14.05
N SER A 81 4.73 8.07 14.56
CA SER A 81 4.37 8.27 15.96
C SER A 81 3.18 7.40 16.36
N ALA A 82 2.99 7.18 17.66
CA ALA A 82 1.85 6.43 18.16
C ALA A 82 0.55 7.19 17.89
N SER A 83 0.54 8.51 18.11
CA SER A 83 -0.61 9.38 17.81
C SER A 83 -1.04 9.32 16.34
N ALA A 84 -0.09 9.21 15.40
CA ALA A 84 -0.42 9.05 13.98
C ALA A 84 -1.04 7.69 13.69
N LYS A 85 -0.54 6.61 14.30
CA LYS A 85 -1.09 5.25 14.15
C LYS A 85 -2.53 5.18 14.71
N GLU A 86 -2.74 5.73 15.89
CA GLU A 86 -4.07 5.82 16.53
C GLU A 86 -5.06 6.63 15.68
N ALA A 87 -4.64 7.79 15.14
CA ALA A 87 -5.47 8.60 14.26
C ALA A 87 -5.87 7.86 12.97
N LEU A 88 -4.94 7.10 12.37
CA LEU A 88 -5.24 6.25 11.21
C LEU A 88 -6.25 5.17 11.56
N GLY A 89 -6.09 4.52 12.72
CA GLY A 89 -7.00 3.48 13.20
C GLY A 89 -8.43 3.98 13.36
N HIS A 90 -8.62 5.07 14.08
CA HIS A 90 -9.95 5.66 14.25
C HIS A 90 -10.57 6.12 12.93
N GLY A 91 -9.78 6.76 12.06
CA GLY A 91 -10.23 7.23 10.76
C GLY A 91 -10.65 6.09 9.83
N ALA A 92 -9.85 5.02 9.76
CA ALA A 92 -10.15 3.83 8.97
C ALA A 92 -11.40 3.10 9.49
N SER A 93 -11.51 2.94 10.82
CA SER A 93 -12.69 2.32 11.45
C SER A 93 -13.98 3.09 11.14
N LYS A 94 -13.92 4.43 11.18
CA LYS A 94 -15.07 5.30 10.84
C LYS A 94 -15.47 5.17 9.37
N ALA A 95 -14.52 4.90 8.48
CA ALA A 95 -14.76 4.69 7.06
C ALA A 95 -15.06 3.22 6.70
N GLY A 96 -15.17 2.33 7.68
CA GLY A 96 -15.49 0.92 7.44
C GLY A 96 -14.35 0.12 6.78
N THR A 97 -13.10 0.55 6.97
CA THR A 97 -11.92 -0.12 6.39
C THR A 97 -10.87 -0.51 7.43
N MET A 98 -9.74 -1.05 6.97
CA MET A 98 -8.68 -1.58 7.81
C MET A 98 -7.40 -0.75 7.82
N THR A 99 -6.56 -1.04 8.80
CA THR A 99 -5.18 -0.57 8.92
C THR A 99 -4.22 -1.74 9.04
N CYS A 100 -2.92 -1.47 8.88
CA CYS A 100 -1.88 -2.46 9.07
C CYS A 100 -0.78 -1.93 10.01
N THR A 101 -0.26 -2.78 10.88
CA THR A 101 0.76 -2.39 11.90
C THR A 101 2.08 -1.93 11.29
N GLY A 102 2.49 -2.55 10.18
CA GLY A 102 3.85 -2.45 9.66
C GLY A 102 4.86 -3.23 10.52
N GLU A 103 6.15 -3.14 10.17
CA GLU A 103 7.25 -3.90 10.79
C GLU A 103 7.55 -3.55 12.28
N GLY A 104 6.71 -2.76 12.94
CA GLY A 104 6.99 -2.20 14.27
C GLY A 104 6.40 -2.95 15.45
N GLY A 105 5.63 -4.02 15.19
CA GLY A 105 4.76 -4.63 16.18
C GLY A 105 3.43 -3.89 16.34
N MET A 106 2.55 -4.45 17.17
CA MET A 106 1.22 -3.91 17.46
C MET A 106 1.31 -2.94 18.64
N LEU A 107 0.73 -1.75 18.49
CA LEU A 107 0.48 -0.84 19.61
C LEU A 107 -0.90 -1.11 20.19
N GLU A 108 -1.06 -0.96 21.49
CA GLU A 108 -2.38 -1.12 22.14
C GLU A 108 -3.32 0.01 21.71
N GLU A 109 -2.80 1.23 21.58
CA GLU A 109 -3.55 2.40 21.11
C GLU A 109 -4.04 2.19 19.66
N GLU A 110 -3.18 1.64 18.78
CA GLU A 110 -3.57 1.29 17.41
C GLU A 110 -4.61 0.17 17.37
N ARG A 111 -4.41 -0.89 18.17
CA ARG A 111 -5.34 -2.02 18.21
C ARG A 111 -6.72 -1.59 18.72
N ALA A 112 -6.78 -0.72 19.73
CA ALA A 112 -8.02 -0.17 20.26
C ALA A 112 -8.71 0.78 19.26
N ALA A 113 -7.93 1.54 18.49
CA ALA A 113 -8.46 2.48 17.50
C ALA A 113 -8.98 1.82 16.21
N SER A 114 -8.41 0.68 15.83
CA SER A 114 -8.73 -0.04 14.59
C SER A 114 -9.76 -1.15 14.83
N LYS A 115 -10.90 -1.10 14.14
CA LYS A 115 -11.88 -2.20 14.09
C LYS A 115 -11.30 -3.43 13.40
N THR A 116 -10.64 -3.20 12.26
CA THR A 116 -9.92 -4.22 11.49
C THR A 116 -8.45 -3.84 11.41
N LEU A 117 -7.56 -4.69 11.93
CA LEU A 117 -6.12 -4.48 11.92
C LEU A 117 -5.41 -5.73 11.39
N VAL A 118 -4.58 -5.54 10.38
CA VAL A 118 -3.68 -6.57 9.84
C VAL A 118 -2.32 -6.44 10.49
N TYR A 119 -1.82 -7.55 11.03
CA TYR A 119 -0.54 -7.59 11.72
C TYR A 119 0.57 -8.06 10.78
N GLN A 120 1.59 -7.22 10.58
CA GLN A 120 2.67 -7.51 9.63
C GLN A 120 3.84 -8.26 10.30
N MET A 121 4.24 -9.39 9.72
CA MET A 121 5.45 -10.11 10.08
C MET A 121 6.57 -9.83 9.07
N SER A 122 7.61 -9.13 9.53
CA SER A 122 8.80 -8.81 8.73
C SER A 122 9.88 -9.89 8.82
N PRO A 123 10.85 -9.92 7.88
CA PRO A 123 12.00 -10.81 7.93
C PRO A 123 12.75 -10.81 9.27
N ALA A 124 12.80 -9.66 9.95
CA ALA A 124 13.54 -9.48 11.20
C ALA A 124 12.75 -9.82 12.47
N ARG A 125 11.45 -10.14 12.35
CA ARG A 125 10.57 -10.52 13.48
C ARG A 125 10.48 -9.48 14.61
N TYR A 126 10.72 -8.21 14.30
CA TYR A 126 10.57 -7.14 15.27
C TYR A 126 9.13 -7.05 15.79
N GLY A 127 8.99 -7.07 17.12
CA GLY A 127 7.70 -7.00 17.79
C GLY A 127 6.78 -8.19 17.55
N LEU A 128 7.31 -9.32 17.01
CA LEU A 128 6.56 -10.56 16.81
C LEU A 128 6.11 -11.11 18.16
N ASP A 129 4.81 -11.31 18.28
CA ASP A 129 4.17 -11.81 19.49
C ASP A 129 2.98 -12.68 19.09
N LEU A 130 2.87 -13.88 19.67
CA LEU A 130 1.82 -14.85 19.31
C LEU A 130 0.42 -14.37 19.71
N ASP A 131 0.30 -13.61 20.80
CA ASP A 131 -0.99 -13.06 21.21
C ASP A 131 -1.40 -11.92 20.28
N HIS A 132 -0.46 -11.11 19.80
CA HIS A 132 -0.73 -10.13 18.75
C HIS A 132 -1.19 -10.78 17.44
N LEU A 133 -0.59 -11.91 17.03
CA LEU A 133 -1.04 -12.66 15.85
C LEU A 133 -2.50 -13.10 16.01
N ARG A 134 -2.88 -13.62 17.18
CA ARG A 134 -4.25 -14.09 17.48
C ARG A 134 -5.26 -12.96 17.66
N ARG A 135 -4.82 -11.77 18.05
CA ARG A 135 -5.65 -10.55 18.18
C ARG A 135 -5.84 -9.79 16.86
N ALA A 136 -5.09 -10.14 15.82
CA ALA A 136 -5.20 -9.50 14.51
C ALA A 136 -6.41 -10.03 13.73
N ASN A 137 -6.90 -9.25 12.77
CA ASN A 137 -7.98 -9.65 11.86
C ASN A 137 -7.45 -10.24 10.53
N GLY A 138 -6.13 -10.25 10.37
CA GLY A 138 -5.40 -10.76 9.22
C GLY A 138 -3.90 -10.64 9.49
N LEU A 139 -3.11 -11.45 8.81
CA LEU A 139 -1.65 -11.43 8.94
C LEU A 139 -1.02 -11.04 7.60
N GLU A 140 0.02 -10.22 7.62
CA GLU A 140 0.75 -9.83 6.42
C GLU A 140 2.21 -10.27 6.50
N LEU A 141 2.56 -11.27 5.69
CA LEU A 141 3.93 -11.67 5.47
C LEU A 141 4.56 -10.75 4.43
N VAL A 142 5.53 -9.92 4.84
CA VAL A 142 6.16 -8.97 3.92
C VAL A 142 7.47 -9.52 3.37
N VAL A 143 7.50 -9.75 2.05
CA VAL A 143 8.71 -10.14 1.32
C VAL A 143 9.41 -8.93 0.68
N GLY A 144 8.70 -7.80 0.58
CA GLY A 144 9.26 -6.54 0.13
C GLY A 144 8.24 -5.40 0.10
N GLN A 145 8.72 -4.20 -0.19
CA GLN A 145 7.90 -3.01 -0.40
C GLN A 145 8.37 -2.26 -1.65
N GLY A 146 7.50 -1.46 -2.24
CA GLY A 146 7.76 -0.77 -3.51
C GLY A 146 8.91 0.24 -3.46
N ALA A 147 9.13 0.89 -2.30
CA ALA A 147 10.17 1.90 -2.12
C ALA A 147 11.61 1.36 -2.24
N LYS A 148 11.82 0.09 -1.89
CA LYS A 148 13.16 -0.51 -1.77
C LYS A 148 13.13 -2.05 -1.86
N PRO A 149 12.53 -2.61 -2.93
CA PRO A 149 12.49 -4.05 -3.10
C PRO A 149 13.89 -4.65 -3.07
N GLY A 150 14.00 -5.89 -2.57
CA GLY A 150 15.27 -6.59 -2.41
C GLY A 150 16.11 -6.13 -1.21
N THR A 151 15.55 -5.29 -0.33
CA THR A 151 16.20 -4.87 0.93
C THR A 151 15.21 -4.90 2.10
N GLY A 152 15.72 -4.80 3.33
CA GLY A 152 14.90 -4.80 4.55
C GLY A 152 14.48 -3.41 5.03
N GLY A 153 13.59 -3.38 6.03
CA GLY A 153 13.26 -2.21 6.85
C GLY A 153 14.49 -1.44 7.35
N LEU A 154 14.35 -0.12 7.47
CA LEU A 154 15.40 0.77 7.97
C LEU A 154 14.74 1.76 8.93
N LEU A 155 15.25 1.83 10.15
CA LEU A 155 14.86 2.83 11.14
C LEU A 155 16.13 3.42 11.72
N LEU A 156 16.34 4.73 11.57
CA LEU A 156 17.54 5.39 12.08
C LEU A 156 17.48 5.48 13.61
N GLY A 157 18.64 5.39 14.25
CA GLY A 157 18.83 5.31 15.70
C GLY A 157 18.21 6.49 16.44
N MET A 158 18.20 7.67 15.83
CA MET A 158 17.51 8.86 16.37
C MET A 158 15.99 8.69 16.53
N LYS A 159 15.40 7.65 15.93
CA LYS A 159 14.00 7.24 16.07
C LYS A 159 13.85 5.93 16.84
N VAL A 160 14.93 5.38 17.38
CA VAL A 160 14.89 4.22 18.28
C VAL A 160 14.82 4.76 19.70
N SER A 161 13.63 5.26 20.05
CA SER A 161 13.28 5.73 21.40
C SER A 161 13.25 4.54 22.40
N PRO A 162 13.21 4.80 23.72
CA PRO A 162 13.07 3.72 24.71
C PRO A 162 11.89 2.78 24.45
N ARG A 163 10.75 3.34 24.01
CA ARG A 163 9.56 2.56 23.67
C ARG A 163 9.80 1.68 22.43
N VAL A 164 10.39 2.23 21.37
CA VAL A 164 10.72 1.47 20.16
C VAL A 164 11.75 0.37 20.45
N SER A 165 12.79 0.70 21.21
CA SER A 165 13.83 -0.21 21.69
C SER A 165 13.22 -1.42 22.41
N LYS A 166 12.36 -1.17 23.41
CA LYS A 166 11.67 -2.22 24.15
C LYS A 166 10.80 -3.10 23.27
N MET A 167 10.01 -2.50 22.36
CA MET A 167 9.12 -3.27 21.47
C MET A 167 9.88 -4.13 20.46
N ARG A 168 11.05 -3.67 20.00
CA ARG A 168 11.83 -4.37 18.97
C ARG A 168 12.98 -5.20 19.54
N THR A 169 13.20 -5.18 20.85
CA THR A 169 14.36 -5.80 21.50
C THR A 169 15.67 -5.33 20.87
N LEU A 170 15.83 -4.01 20.74
CA LEU A 170 16.98 -3.35 20.13
C LEU A 170 17.64 -2.38 21.10
N PRO A 171 18.96 -2.14 21.04
CA PRO A 171 19.58 -1.05 21.79
C PRO A 171 19.01 0.32 21.38
N GLU A 172 18.76 1.19 22.35
CA GLU A 172 18.34 2.57 22.11
C GLU A 172 19.38 3.33 21.26
N GLY A 173 18.92 4.23 20.39
CA GLY A 173 19.82 5.09 19.62
C GLY A 173 20.60 4.40 18.48
N VAL A 174 20.44 3.09 18.26
CA VAL A 174 21.16 2.34 17.23
C VAL A 174 20.34 2.21 15.95
N ASP A 175 20.95 2.48 14.80
CA ASP A 175 20.33 2.26 13.49
C ASP A 175 19.89 0.80 13.34
N GLN A 176 18.60 0.59 13.10
CA GLN A 176 18.06 -0.72 12.78
C GLN A 176 18.06 -0.96 11.28
N ARG A 177 18.62 -2.09 10.88
CA ARG A 177 18.48 -2.66 9.53
C ARG A 177 17.84 -4.04 9.65
N SER A 178 16.65 -4.21 9.08
CA SER A 178 16.00 -5.52 9.03
C SER A 178 16.79 -6.45 8.10
N THR A 179 16.75 -7.75 8.40
CA THR A 179 17.18 -8.78 7.45
C THR A 179 16.37 -8.66 6.16
N ILE A 180 16.96 -9.11 5.05
CA ILE A 180 16.33 -9.02 3.72
C ILE A 180 15.46 -10.25 3.47
N ARG A 181 15.90 -11.42 3.94
CA ARG A 181 15.23 -12.70 3.77
C ARG A 181 14.68 -13.15 5.10
N HIS A 182 13.51 -13.77 5.06
CA HIS A 182 13.01 -14.52 6.20
C HIS A 182 13.99 -15.66 6.50
N PRO A 183 14.47 -15.79 7.75
CA PRO A 183 15.52 -16.76 8.07
C PRO A 183 15.04 -18.21 8.05
N ASP A 184 13.72 -18.41 8.04
CA ASP A 184 13.01 -19.68 8.22
C ASP A 184 12.32 -20.17 6.95
N TRP A 185 12.50 -19.51 5.80
CA TRP A 185 12.09 -20.03 4.50
C TRP A 185 12.98 -19.49 3.38
N LEU A 186 13.40 -20.34 2.45
CA LEU A 186 14.32 -20.00 1.35
C LEU A 186 13.68 -20.09 -0.03
N GLY A 187 12.57 -20.81 -0.15
CA GLY A 187 11.86 -21.02 -1.41
C GLY A 187 10.34 -21.10 -1.26
N ALA A 188 9.67 -21.45 -2.35
CA ALA A 188 8.20 -21.51 -2.41
C ALA A 188 7.61 -22.59 -1.49
N ASP A 189 8.27 -23.74 -1.38
CA ASP A 189 7.79 -24.84 -0.53
C ASP A 189 7.87 -24.48 0.95
N ASP A 190 9.00 -23.89 1.39
CA ASP A 190 9.15 -23.38 2.75
C ASP A 190 8.16 -22.23 3.04
N LEU A 191 7.87 -21.39 2.05
CA LEU A 191 6.87 -20.33 2.17
C LEU A 191 5.47 -20.93 2.42
N ALA A 192 5.14 -22.03 1.74
CA ALA A 192 3.87 -22.73 1.96
C ALA A 192 3.78 -23.28 3.40
N VAL A 193 4.87 -23.87 3.90
CA VAL A 193 4.96 -24.30 5.32
C VAL A 193 4.79 -23.10 6.25
N LYS A 194 5.44 -21.96 5.97
CA LYS A 194 5.31 -20.76 6.78
C LYS A 194 3.89 -20.21 6.82
N ILE A 195 3.20 -20.19 5.68
CA ILE A 195 1.80 -19.77 5.59
C ILE A 195 0.93 -20.72 6.43
N GLU A 196 1.18 -22.03 6.35
CA GLU A 196 0.45 -23.02 7.14
C GLU A 196 0.68 -22.86 8.65
N GLU A 197 1.91 -22.59 9.08
CA GLU A 197 2.20 -22.30 10.49
C GLU A 197 1.42 -21.07 11.00
N LEU A 198 1.32 -20.02 10.19
CA LEU A 198 0.55 -18.81 10.54
C LEU A 198 -0.96 -19.08 10.60
N ARG A 199 -1.47 -19.95 9.71
CA ARG A 199 -2.85 -20.43 9.79
C ARG A 199 -3.09 -21.19 11.08
N ILE A 200 -2.24 -22.16 11.42
CA ILE A 200 -2.33 -22.93 12.67
C ILE A 200 -2.26 -21.99 13.89
N ALA A 201 -1.34 -21.02 13.88
CA ALA A 201 -1.19 -20.07 14.99
C ALA A 201 -2.45 -19.23 15.25
N THR A 202 -3.28 -19.04 14.21
CA THR A 202 -4.54 -18.29 14.24
C THR A 202 -5.78 -19.17 14.13
N ASP A 203 -5.63 -20.50 14.22
CA ASP A 203 -6.75 -21.46 14.13
C ASP A 203 -7.56 -21.32 12.83
N TYR A 204 -6.89 -21.00 11.71
CA TYR A 204 -7.50 -20.73 10.40
C TYR A 204 -8.56 -19.61 10.41
N LYS A 205 -8.56 -18.76 11.44
CA LYS A 205 -9.61 -17.75 11.61
C LYS A 205 -9.46 -16.56 10.68
N VAL A 206 -8.23 -16.24 10.27
CA VAL A 206 -7.93 -14.97 9.59
C VAL A 206 -7.12 -15.19 8.31
N PRO A 207 -7.27 -14.31 7.30
CA PRO A 207 -6.52 -14.40 6.06
C PRO A 207 -5.04 -14.07 6.19
N ILE A 208 -4.23 -14.73 5.36
CA ILE A 208 -2.79 -14.51 5.22
C ILE A 208 -2.50 -13.75 3.92
N PHE A 209 -1.95 -12.55 4.09
CA PHE A 209 -1.49 -11.67 3.04
C PHE A 209 -0.01 -11.94 2.75
N VAL A 210 0.39 -11.89 1.48
CA VAL A 210 1.80 -11.81 1.08
C VAL A 210 2.02 -10.51 0.35
N LYS A 211 2.82 -9.62 0.93
CA LYS A 211 3.13 -8.30 0.38
C LYS A 211 4.52 -8.25 -0.24
N MET A 212 4.59 -7.78 -1.47
CA MET A 212 5.83 -7.67 -2.26
C MET A 212 5.95 -6.31 -2.94
N GLY A 213 7.19 -5.87 -3.13
CA GLY A 213 7.46 -4.78 -4.07
C GLY A 213 7.36 -5.28 -5.51
N ALA A 214 6.81 -4.48 -6.40
CA ALA A 214 6.68 -4.84 -7.81
C ALA A 214 8.06 -4.95 -8.46
N THR A 215 8.55 -6.17 -8.61
CA THR A 215 9.81 -6.47 -9.32
C THR A 215 9.55 -7.39 -10.50
N ARG A 216 9.10 -8.62 -10.24
CA ARG A 216 8.69 -9.59 -11.24
C ARG A 216 7.25 -10.05 -10.94
N PRO A 217 6.25 -9.14 -10.98
CA PRO A 217 4.91 -9.42 -10.44
C PRO A 217 4.30 -10.71 -10.98
N ARG A 218 4.45 -11.01 -12.28
CA ARG A 218 3.92 -12.25 -12.86
C ARG A 218 4.42 -13.51 -12.14
N TYR A 219 5.72 -13.58 -11.85
CA TYR A 219 6.32 -14.76 -11.22
C TYR A 219 6.15 -14.73 -9.70
N ASP A 220 6.37 -13.58 -9.07
CA ASP A 220 6.30 -13.42 -7.62
C ASP A 220 4.87 -13.68 -7.10
N VAL A 221 3.85 -13.20 -7.83
CA VAL A 221 2.44 -13.41 -7.51
C VAL A 221 2.04 -14.87 -7.71
N ALA A 222 2.49 -15.51 -8.80
CA ALA A 222 2.23 -16.94 -9.04
C ALA A 222 2.80 -17.81 -7.91
N VAL A 223 4.01 -17.51 -7.44
CA VAL A 223 4.64 -18.20 -6.30
C VAL A 223 3.83 -17.99 -5.02
N ALA A 224 3.51 -16.74 -4.66
CA ALA A 224 2.74 -16.44 -3.45
C ALA A 224 1.35 -17.10 -3.47
N ALA A 225 0.66 -17.02 -4.60
CA ALA A 225 -0.65 -17.64 -4.76
C ALA A 225 -0.56 -19.17 -4.65
N LYS A 226 0.40 -19.83 -5.30
CA LYS A 226 0.54 -21.29 -5.18
C LYS A 226 1.02 -21.75 -3.80
N ALA A 227 1.79 -20.92 -3.09
CA ALA A 227 2.21 -21.18 -1.72
C ALA A 227 1.06 -21.06 -0.71
N GLY A 228 -0.12 -20.59 -1.12
CA GLY A 228 -1.32 -20.59 -0.28
C GLY A 228 -1.70 -19.23 0.31
N ALA A 229 -1.17 -18.13 -0.21
CA ALA A 229 -1.65 -16.80 0.15
C ALA A 229 -3.16 -16.66 -0.13
N ASP A 230 -3.87 -15.99 0.77
CA ASP A 230 -5.27 -15.61 0.59
C ASP A 230 -5.39 -14.27 -0.15
N VAL A 231 -4.41 -13.40 0.09
CA VAL A 231 -4.31 -12.07 -0.52
C VAL A 231 -2.87 -11.80 -0.94
N VAL A 232 -2.67 -11.27 -2.14
CA VAL A 232 -1.36 -10.84 -2.62
C VAL A 232 -1.37 -9.34 -2.83
N VAL A 233 -0.42 -8.64 -2.20
CA VAL A 233 -0.27 -7.18 -2.30
C VAL A 233 0.93 -6.86 -3.17
N VAL A 234 0.70 -6.18 -4.30
CA VAL A 234 1.74 -5.73 -5.23
C VAL A 234 1.94 -4.23 -5.07
N ASP A 235 3.09 -3.84 -4.52
CA ASP A 235 3.44 -2.46 -4.20
C ASP A 235 4.39 -1.88 -5.25
N GLY A 236 3.87 -1.02 -6.12
CA GLY A 236 4.61 -0.36 -7.20
C GLY A 236 5.79 0.47 -6.70
N ALA A 237 6.74 0.75 -7.59
CA ALA A 237 7.95 1.52 -7.29
C ALA A 237 7.70 2.92 -6.71
N GLU A 238 6.47 3.42 -6.82
CA GLU A 238 5.98 4.68 -6.24
C GLU A 238 5.68 4.58 -4.73
N GLY A 239 5.75 3.38 -4.14
CA GLY A 239 5.52 3.14 -2.72
C GLY A 239 6.42 3.99 -1.82
N GLY A 240 5.87 4.50 -0.71
CA GLY A 240 6.57 5.35 0.25
C GLY A 240 7.42 4.58 1.28
N THR A 241 8.29 5.29 2.00
CA THR A 241 9.03 4.73 3.15
C THR A 241 9.39 5.81 4.16
N GLY A 242 9.60 5.42 5.42
CA GLY A 242 10.16 6.30 6.44
C GLY A 242 11.66 6.55 6.24
N ALA A 243 12.39 5.56 5.75
CA ALA A 243 13.82 5.65 5.47
C ALA A 243 14.26 4.58 4.44
N SER A 244 15.06 5.00 3.47
CA SER A 244 15.75 4.13 2.53
C SER A 244 17.00 4.82 1.96
N PRO A 245 18.03 4.06 1.56
CA PRO A 245 19.01 4.54 0.59
C PRO A 245 18.30 5.20 -0.61
N GLU A 246 18.70 6.41 -0.95
CA GLU A 246 18.06 7.19 -2.02
C GLU A 246 18.13 6.51 -3.39
N LEU A 247 19.23 5.80 -3.65
CA LEU A 247 19.39 5.05 -4.90
C LEU A 247 18.27 4.01 -5.10
N LEU A 248 17.81 3.36 -4.03
CA LEU A 248 16.79 2.31 -4.13
C LEU A 248 15.44 2.93 -4.50
N LEU A 249 15.09 4.04 -3.84
CA LEU A 249 13.86 4.80 -4.12
C LEU A 249 13.77 5.20 -5.59
N ASN A 250 14.89 5.57 -6.19
CA ASN A 250 14.92 6.12 -7.54
C ASN A 250 15.17 5.05 -8.63
N HIS A 251 15.76 3.90 -8.29
CA HIS A 251 16.28 2.96 -9.31
C HIS A 251 15.79 1.52 -9.17
N THR A 252 14.92 1.20 -8.23
CA THR A 252 14.42 -0.17 -8.05
C THR A 252 12.90 -0.27 -8.17
N GLY A 253 12.41 -1.43 -8.63
CA GLY A 253 11.00 -1.72 -8.87
C GLY A 253 10.45 -1.22 -10.21
N ILE A 254 9.21 -1.59 -10.50
CA ILE A 254 8.43 -1.15 -11.66
C ILE A 254 7.13 -0.43 -11.22
N PRO A 255 6.53 0.42 -12.08
CA PRO A 255 5.31 1.16 -11.75
C PRO A 255 4.14 0.28 -11.33
N ALA A 256 3.32 0.76 -10.39
CA ALA A 256 2.07 0.10 -10.01
C ALA A 256 1.17 -0.17 -11.23
N MET A 257 1.07 0.81 -12.13
CA MET A 257 0.22 0.73 -13.32
C MET A 257 0.56 -0.49 -14.21
N SER A 258 1.83 -0.82 -14.40
CA SER A 258 2.23 -2.00 -15.19
C SER A 258 2.25 -3.29 -14.37
N ALA A 259 2.42 -3.19 -13.06
CA ALA A 259 2.48 -4.35 -12.17
C ALA A 259 1.12 -5.02 -11.98
N ILE A 260 0.02 -4.25 -11.95
CA ILE A 260 -1.33 -4.76 -11.67
C ILE A 260 -1.81 -5.74 -12.76
N PRO A 261 -1.77 -5.41 -14.07
CA PRO A 261 -2.22 -6.36 -15.10
C PRO A 261 -1.37 -7.63 -15.13
N ALA A 262 -0.05 -7.51 -14.95
CA ALA A 262 0.84 -8.66 -14.90
C ALA A 262 0.56 -9.59 -13.70
N ALA A 263 0.15 -9.02 -12.56
CA ALA A 263 -0.26 -9.78 -11.39
C ALA A 263 -1.62 -10.47 -11.60
N ARG A 264 -2.59 -9.77 -12.18
CA ARG A 264 -3.91 -10.31 -12.54
C ARG A 264 -3.77 -11.49 -13.50
N GLU A 265 -3.00 -11.33 -14.57
CA GLU A 265 -2.73 -12.38 -15.56
C GLU A 265 -2.10 -13.62 -14.91
N ALA A 266 -1.14 -13.45 -13.99
CA ALA A 266 -0.54 -14.57 -13.28
C ALA A 266 -1.53 -15.36 -12.43
N LEU A 267 -2.46 -14.66 -11.76
CA LEU A 267 -3.54 -15.30 -11.00
C LEU A 267 -4.51 -16.03 -11.93
N ASP A 268 -4.80 -15.49 -13.12
CA ASP A 268 -5.63 -16.14 -14.14
C ASP A 268 -5.00 -17.42 -14.66
N GLU A 269 -3.74 -17.35 -15.10
CA GLU A 269 -3.01 -18.50 -15.64
C GLU A 269 -2.79 -19.62 -14.63
N CYS A 270 -2.65 -19.27 -13.35
CA CYS A 270 -2.50 -20.25 -12.28
C CYS A 270 -3.85 -20.79 -11.75
N GLY A 271 -5.00 -20.37 -12.29
CA GLY A 271 -6.32 -20.80 -11.85
C GLY A 271 -6.68 -20.33 -10.42
N MET A 272 -6.18 -19.15 -10.05
CA MET A 272 -6.31 -18.52 -8.73
C MET A 272 -7.23 -17.29 -8.73
N SER A 273 -7.78 -16.89 -9.87
CA SER A 273 -8.85 -15.88 -9.97
C SER A 273 -10.04 -16.25 -9.10
N GLY A 274 -10.57 -15.28 -8.36
CA GLY A 274 -11.64 -15.50 -7.41
C GLY A 274 -11.25 -16.31 -6.17
N LYS A 275 -10.07 -16.95 -6.13
CA LYS A 275 -9.53 -17.65 -4.96
C LYS A 275 -8.59 -16.78 -4.14
N VAL A 276 -7.71 -16.06 -4.81
CA VAL A 276 -6.73 -15.15 -4.21
C VAL A 276 -7.08 -13.72 -4.58
N SER A 277 -7.21 -12.85 -3.59
CA SER A 277 -7.46 -11.42 -3.82
C SER A 277 -6.16 -10.70 -4.21
N LEU A 278 -6.23 -9.79 -5.17
CA LEU A 278 -5.12 -8.94 -5.59
C LEU A 278 -5.30 -7.53 -5.04
N VAL A 279 -4.31 -7.04 -4.29
CA VAL A 279 -4.27 -5.66 -3.84
C VAL A 279 -3.18 -4.88 -4.57
N ALA A 280 -3.55 -3.71 -5.08
CA ALA A 280 -2.62 -2.76 -5.66
C ALA A 280 -2.14 -1.73 -4.62
N ALA A 281 -0.87 -1.37 -4.68
CA ALA A 281 -0.30 -0.28 -3.90
C ALA A 281 0.78 0.47 -4.69
N GLY A 282 1.20 1.62 -4.16
CA GLY A 282 2.21 2.47 -4.76
C GLY A 282 1.60 3.61 -5.59
N GLY A 283 1.85 4.86 -5.17
CA GLY A 283 1.53 6.03 -5.98
C GLY A 283 0.05 6.35 -6.19
N ILE A 284 -0.87 5.76 -5.43
CA ILE A 284 -2.30 6.01 -5.55
C ILE A 284 -2.69 7.22 -4.70
N ARG A 285 -3.24 8.26 -5.35
CA ARG A 285 -3.41 9.61 -4.77
C ARG A 285 -4.88 9.99 -4.59
N THR A 286 -5.75 9.54 -5.49
CA THR A 286 -7.16 9.95 -5.60
C THR A 286 -8.09 8.75 -5.74
N GLY A 287 -9.40 8.94 -5.60
CA GLY A 287 -10.37 7.91 -5.93
C GLY A 287 -10.39 7.59 -7.43
N THR A 288 -10.02 8.53 -8.30
CA THR A 288 -9.79 8.24 -9.73
C THR A 288 -8.67 7.22 -9.94
N ASP A 289 -7.55 7.37 -9.24
CA ASP A 289 -6.44 6.41 -9.28
C ASP A 289 -6.89 5.04 -8.76
N VAL A 290 -7.72 5.01 -7.69
CA VAL A 290 -8.32 3.77 -7.17
C VAL A 290 -9.19 3.09 -8.22
N ALA A 291 -10.11 3.83 -8.86
CA ALA A 291 -10.99 3.27 -9.88
C ALA A 291 -10.21 2.69 -11.07
N LYS A 292 -9.11 3.36 -11.47
CA LYS A 292 -8.20 2.84 -12.52
C LYS A 292 -7.51 1.56 -12.08
N ALA A 293 -7.02 1.49 -10.83
CA ALA A 293 -6.41 0.28 -10.31
C ALA A 293 -7.39 -0.90 -10.27
N LEU A 294 -8.65 -0.67 -9.87
CA LEU A 294 -9.72 -1.67 -9.92
C LEU A 294 -9.98 -2.15 -11.35
N ALA A 295 -10.13 -1.21 -12.30
CA ALA A 295 -10.33 -1.52 -13.73
C ALA A 295 -9.16 -2.32 -14.35
N LEU A 296 -7.93 -2.11 -13.86
CA LEU A 296 -6.75 -2.87 -14.28
C LEU A 296 -6.68 -4.29 -13.67
N GLY A 297 -7.57 -4.63 -12.75
CA GLY A 297 -7.72 -5.98 -12.20
C GLY A 297 -7.37 -6.14 -10.72
N ALA A 298 -7.20 -5.06 -9.96
CA ALA A 298 -7.08 -5.13 -8.51
C ALA A 298 -8.46 -5.33 -7.85
N ASP A 299 -8.51 -6.09 -6.77
CA ASP A 299 -9.70 -6.25 -5.93
C ASP A 299 -9.79 -5.17 -4.84
N ALA A 300 -8.65 -4.62 -4.40
CA ALA A 300 -8.60 -3.48 -3.49
C ALA A 300 -7.32 -2.67 -3.69
N VAL A 301 -7.27 -1.51 -3.02
CA VAL A 301 -6.14 -0.61 -3.04
C VAL A 301 -5.66 -0.29 -1.63
N MET A 302 -4.34 -0.27 -1.46
CA MET A 302 -3.68 0.16 -0.24
C MET A 302 -3.04 1.55 -0.42
N ILE A 303 -3.34 2.50 0.47
CA ILE A 303 -2.78 3.86 0.45
C ILE A 303 -1.89 4.16 1.67
N GLY A 304 -0.67 4.64 1.41
CA GLY A 304 0.27 5.09 2.45
C GLY A 304 0.44 6.60 2.45
N ASN A 305 1.14 7.13 1.43
CA ASN A 305 1.39 8.57 1.31
C ASN A 305 0.10 9.39 1.25
N GLY A 306 -0.94 8.93 0.53
CA GLY A 306 -2.25 9.60 0.50
C GLY A 306 -2.85 9.78 1.91
N ALA A 307 -2.83 8.73 2.73
CA ALA A 307 -3.27 8.78 4.12
C ALA A 307 -2.41 9.72 4.97
N MET A 308 -1.09 9.70 4.78
CA MET A 308 -0.17 10.62 5.46
C MET A 308 -0.47 12.09 5.13
N MET A 309 -0.78 12.39 3.87
CA MET A 309 -1.23 13.73 3.46
C MET A 309 -2.56 14.10 4.12
N GLY A 310 -3.50 13.16 4.24
CA GLY A 310 -4.74 13.34 5.00
C GLY A 310 -4.51 13.67 6.49
N LEU A 311 -3.50 13.06 7.13
CA LEU A 311 -3.09 13.45 8.48
C LEU A 311 -2.48 14.86 8.56
N GLY A 312 -2.05 15.44 7.44
CA GLY A 312 -1.43 16.75 7.36
C GLY A 312 0.07 16.72 7.08
N CYS A 313 0.62 15.60 6.58
CA CYS A 313 1.99 15.55 6.08
C CYS A 313 2.18 16.68 5.05
N ASN A 314 3.35 17.34 5.11
CA ASN A 314 3.69 18.43 4.20
C ASN A 314 2.75 19.66 4.24
N SER A 315 1.91 19.78 5.27
CA SER A 315 1.03 20.94 5.49
C SER A 315 1.82 22.21 5.83
N PRO A 316 1.38 23.41 5.40
CA PRO A 316 2.09 24.66 5.69
C PRO A 316 2.00 25.16 7.14
N ARG A 317 1.37 24.42 8.06
CA ARG A 317 1.12 24.85 9.46
C ARG A 317 2.38 25.21 10.27
N TYR A 318 3.52 24.57 9.98
CA TYR A 318 4.77 24.71 10.73
C TYR A 318 5.91 25.12 9.79
N LEU A 319 5.71 26.23 9.06
CA LEU A 319 6.65 26.69 8.03
C LEU A 319 8.07 26.85 8.56
N GLU A 320 8.25 27.45 9.73
CA GLU A 320 9.56 27.69 10.34
C GLU A 320 10.32 26.39 10.62
N ASP A 321 9.64 25.35 11.13
CA ASP A 321 10.24 24.03 11.34
C ASP A 321 10.67 23.39 10.00
N TYR A 322 9.89 23.55 8.92
CA TYR A 322 10.31 23.07 7.59
C TYR A 322 11.55 23.80 7.08
N LEU A 323 11.60 25.13 7.23
CA LEU A 323 12.76 25.93 6.83
C LEU A 323 14.00 25.56 7.65
N ALA A 324 13.85 25.30 8.95
CA ALA A 324 14.94 24.81 9.81
C ALA A 324 15.46 23.42 9.40
N LEU A 325 14.63 22.61 8.71
CA LEU A 325 15.05 21.34 8.09
C LEU A 325 15.66 21.53 6.70
N GLY A 326 15.75 22.76 6.18
CA GLY A 326 16.23 23.04 4.82
C GLY A 326 15.25 22.57 3.75
N THR A 327 13.95 22.59 4.02
CA THR A 327 12.91 22.14 3.09
C THR A 327 11.67 23.03 3.13
N SER A 328 10.68 22.74 2.30
CA SER A 328 9.42 23.46 2.24
C SER A 328 8.22 22.51 2.42
N PRO A 329 7.07 23.02 2.90
CA PRO A 329 5.81 22.31 2.78
C PRO A 329 5.58 21.84 1.34
N GLY A 330 5.09 20.62 1.17
CA GLY A 330 4.90 19.98 -0.14
C GLY A 330 6.12 19.22 -0.68
N ALA A 331 7.34 19.51 -0.20
CA ALA A 331 8.58 18.91 -0.69
C ALA A 331 9.40 18.16 0.38
N CYS A 332 8.92 18.11 1.62
CA CYS A 332 9.64 17.50 2.73
C CYS A 332 9.70 15.96 2.59
N HIS A 333 10.92 15.45 2.65
CA HIS A 333 11.28 14.02 2.60
C HIS A 333 12.18 13.60 3.79
N HIS A 334 12.15 14.40 4.87
CA HIS A 334 13.00 14.23 6.06
C HIS A 334 12.42 13.26 7.12
N CYS A 335 11.51 12.36 6.75
CA CYS A 335 10.85 11.42 7.67
C CYS A 335 11.83 10.56 8.48
N HIS A 336 12.99 10.26 7.88
CA HIS A 336 14.08 9.49 8.47
C HIS A 336 14.73 10.20 9.67
N THR A 337 14.67 11.53 9.71
CA THR A 337 15.31 12.34 10.76
C THR A 337 14.55 12.37 12.08
N GLY A 338 13.31 11.88 12.13
CA GLY A 338 12.48 12.01 13.33
C GLY A 338 12.03 13.42 13.68
N ARG A 339 12.38 14.45 12.88
CA ARG A 339 12.06 15.86 13.15
C ARG A 339 10.80 16.32 12.42
N CYS A 340 9.80 15.45 12.25
CA CYS A 340 8.60 15.77 11.49
C CYS A 340 7.80 16.92 12.12
N PRO A 341 7.63 18.08 11.46
CA PRO A 341 7.01 19.26 12.07
C PRO A 341 5.57 19.06 12.51
N VAL A 342 4.84 18.20 11.82
CA VAL A 342 3.41 17.93 12.02
C VAL A 342 3.15 16.71 12.93
N GLY A 343 4.20 16.16 13.57
CA GLY A 343 4.04 15.09 14.56
C GLY A 343 3.74 13.71 13.99
N ILE A 344 3.88 13.50 12.68
CA ILE A 344 3.58 12.20 12.03
C ILE A 344 4.78 11.25 12.10
N ALA A 345 5.92 11.62 11.50
CA ALA A 345 7.08 10.74 11.35
C ALA A 345 8.17 11.06 12.38
N THR A 346 7.81 11.03 13.67
CA THR A 346 8.66 11.44 14.80
C THR A 346 8.52 10.46 15.96
N GLN A 347 9.51 10.46 16.86
CA GLN A 347 9.46 9.83 18.18
C GLN A 347 9.80 10.84 19.30
N ASP A 348 9.90 12.12 18.95
CA ASP A 348 10.08 13.21 19.92
C ASP A 348 8.70 13.54 20.52
N PRO A 349 8.51 13.42 21.86
CA PRO A 349 7.23 13.70 22.50
C PRO A 349 6.68 15.12 22.22
N LYS A 350 7.55 16.12 22.06
CA LYS A 350 7.12 17.50 21.78
C LYS A 350 6.55 17.64 20.36
N LEU A 351 7.13 16.94 19.40
CA LEU A 351 6.63 16.92 18.03
C LEU A 351 5.39 16.04 17.91
N GLU A 352 5.37 14.87 18.57
CA GLU A 352 4.23 13.97 18.60
C GLU A 352 2.97 14.64 19.18
N ALA A 353 3.12 15.45 20.23
CA ALA A 353 2.01 16.22 20.82
C ALA A 353 1.30 17.17 19.84
N ARG A 354 1.94 17.51 18.70
CA ARG A 354 1.31 18.32 17.64
C ARG A 354 0.29 17.53 16.83
N MET A 355 0.35 16.19 16.85
CA MET A 355 -0.64 15.34 16.20
C MET A 355 -1.90 15.21 17.08
N ASN A 356 -2.92 16.00 16.77
CA ASN A 356 -4.25 15.82 17.37
C ASN A 356 -4.93 14.58 16.74
N VAL A 357 -5.04 13.51 17.54
CA VAL A 357 -5.58 12.20 17.14
C VAL A 357 -7.01 12.31 16.58
N ALA A 358 -7.92 12.95 17.32
CA ALA A 358 -9.32 13.08 16.92
C ALA A 358 -9.47 13.87 15.61
N ALA A 359 -8.76 14.99 15.48
CA ALA A 359 -8.78 15.78 14.25
C ALA A 359 -8.12 15.04 13.09
N GLY A 360 -7.08 14.24 13.34
CA GLY A 360 -6.44 13.36 12.36
C GLY A 360 -7.41 12.29 11.84
N ALA A 361 -8.10 11.61 12.76
CA ALA A 361 -9.09 10.59 12.44
C ALA A 361 -10.22 11.14 11.56
N GLU A 362 -10.77 12.31 11.88
CA GLU A 362 -11.79 12.96 11.05
C GLU A 362 -11.29 13.30 9.64
N ARG A 363 -10.03 13.74 9.50
CA ARG A 363 -9.45 14.01 8.18
C ARG A 363 -9.28 12.74 7.35
N ILE A 364 -8.85 11.64 7.98
CA ILE A 364 -8.71 10.34 7.31
C ILE A 364 -10.07 9.81 6.86
N ALA A 365 -11.08 9.84 7.74
CA ALA A 365 -12.43 9.41 7.39
C ALA A 365 -12.97 10.21 6.20
N ARG A 366 -12.84 11.54 6.22
CA ARG A 366 -13.26 12.41 5.10
C ARG A 366 -12.51 12.13 3.81
N LEU A 367 -11.20 11.90 3.87
CA LEU A 367 -10.39 11.53 2.70
C LEU A 367 -10.91 10.23 2.09
N LEU A 368 -11.08 9.18 2.89
CA LEU A 368 -11.56 7.88 2.42
C LEU A 368 -12.99 7.96 1.85
N THR A 369 -13.88 8.72 2.50
CA THR A 369 -15.23 8.99 1.99
C THR A 369 -15.18 9.71 0.64
N ALA A 370 -14.37 10.76 0.51
CA ALA A 370 -14.25 11.52 -0.74
C ALA A 370 -13.70 10.66 -1.87
N MET A 371 -12.64 9.88 -1.62
CA MET A 371 -12.10 8.94 -2.61
C MET A 371 -13.15 7.89 -3.02
N THR A 372 -13.93 7.38 -2.08
CA THR A 372 -15.01 6.42 -2.38
C THR A 372 -16.11 7.05 -3.24
N MET A 373 -16.48 8.30 -2.98
CA MET A 373 -17.43 9.06 -3.82
C MET A 373 -16.90 9.21 -5.25
N GLU A 374 -15.62 9.52 -5.43
CA GLU A 374 -14.98 9.59 -6.75
C GLU A 374 -15.03 8.24 -7.49
N VAL A 375 -14.68 7.13 -6.81
CA VAL A 375 -14.74 5.77 -7.39
C VAL A 375 -16.16 5.43 -7.84
N THR A 376 -17.16 5.66 -6.97
CA THR A 376 -18.56 5.35 -7.30
C THR A 376 -19.11 6.22 -8.41
N ALA A 377 -18.72 7.49 -8.49
CA ALA A 377 -19.13 8.38 -9.58
C ALA A 377 -18.61 7.88 -10.93
N LEU A 378 -17.35 7.44 -10.99
CA LEU A 378 -16.74 6.89 -12.20
C LEU A 378 -17.36 5.55 -12.60
N ALA A 379 -17.56 4.64 -11.64
CA ALA A 379 -18.24 3.36 -11.88
C ALA A 379 -19.64 3.57 -12.47
N LYS A 380 -20.45 4.46 -11.87
CA LYS A 380 -21.78 4.82 -12.37
C LYS A 380 -21.74 5.45 -13.76
N ALA A 381 -20.77 6.33 -14.02
CA ALA A 381 -20.57 6.92 -15.34
C ALA A 381 -20.26 5.86 -16.41
N CYS A 382 -19.58 4.78 -16.05
CA CYS A 382 -19.35 3.61 -16.90
C CYS A 382 -20.50 2.57 -16.88
N GLY A 383 -21.66 2.92 -16.30
CA GLY A 383 -22.84 2.05 -16.23
C GLY A 383 -22.66 0.84 -15.30
N LYS A 384 -21.77 0.93 -14.30
CA LYS A 384 -21.44 -0.14 -13.36
C LYS A 384 -22.16 0.05 -12.02
N SER A 385 -22.93 -0.95 -11.60
CA SER A 385 -23.61 -0.99 -10.30
C SER A 385 -22.73 -1.49 -9.14
N SER A 386 -21.48 -1.85 -9.42
CA SER A 386 -20.45 -2.20 -8.45
C SER A 386 -19.11 -1.67 -8.94
N VAL A 387 -18.29 -1.17 -8.02
CA VAL A 387 -16.92 -0.72 -8.34
C VAL A 387 -16.05 -1.87 -8.84
N HIS A 388 -16.35 -3.10 -8.43
CA HIS A 388 -15.64 -4.31 -8.88
C HIS A 388 -16.05 -4.78 -10.28
N ASN A 389 -17.04 -4.13 -10.91
CA ASN A 389 -17.40 -4.40 -12.30
C ASN A 389 -16.62 -3.50 -13.28
N LEU A 390 -15.81 -2.55 -12.78
CA LEU A 390 -14.89 -1.77 -13.60
C LEU A 390 -13.88 -2.70 -14.27
N GLU A 391 -13.62 -2.48 -15.55
CA GLU A 391 -12.75 -3.33 -16.36
C GLU A 391 -11.92 -2.48 -17.34
N THR A 392 -10.93 -3.10 -17.98
CA THR A 392 -10.02 -2.40 -18.91
C THR A 392 -10.73 -1.79 -20.12
N GLU A 393 -11.91 -2.30 -20.49
CA GLU A 393 -12.73 -1.74 -21.56
C GLU A 393 -13.32 -0.37 -21.20
N ASP A 394 -13.50 -0.08 -19.91
CA ASP A 394 -13.93 1.23 -19.42
C ASP A 394 -12.79 2.27 -19.49
N LEU A 395 -11.57 1.88 -19.90
CA LEU A 395 -10.40 2.75 -19.96
C LEU A 395 -9.88 2.95 -21.39
N ARG A 396 -9.24 4.09 -21.63
CA ARG A 396 -8.35 4.31 -22.78
C ARG A 396 -7.04 4.93 -22.33
N ALA A 397 -5.95 4.48 -22.94
CA ALA A 397 -4.63 5.06 -22.76
C ALA A 397 -4.47 6.29 -23.65
N LEU A 398 -3.96 7.38 -23.07
CA LEU A 398 -3.69 8.66 -23.74
C LEU A 398 -2.26 8.75 -24.27
N SER A 399 -1.37 7.86 -23.83
CA SER A 399 0.00 7.74 -24.32
C SER A 399 0.32 6.30 -24.77
N PHE A 400 1.30 6.18 -25.67
CA PHE A 400 1.77 4.89 -26.17
C PHE A 400 2.34 4.03 -25.03
N GLU A 401 3.06 4.65 -24.12
CA GLU A 401 3.69 4.02 -22.97
C GLU A 401 2.63 3.43 -22.03
N ALA A 402 1.58 4.19 -21.70
CA ALA A 402 0.50 3.70 -20.84
C ALA A 402 -0.22 2.50 -21.49
N SER A 403 -0.48 2.56 -22.80
CA SER A 403 -1.10 1.45 -23.53
C SER A 403 -0.21 0.20 -23.51
N ALA A 404 1.08 0.37 -23.82
CA ALA A 404 2.05 -0.73 -23.83
C ALA A 404 2.27 -1.34 -22.44
N PHE A 405 2.19 -0.53 -21.38
CA PHE A 405 2.45 -0.98 -20.00
C PHE A 405 1.27 -1.72 -19.39
N THR A 406 0.05 -1.40 -19.82
CA THR A 406 -1.18 -1.91 -19.21
C THR A 406 -1.93 -2.91 -20.08
N GLY A 407 -1.70 -2.88 -21.39
CA GLY A 407 -2.57 -3.54 -22.36
C GLY A 407 -3.91 -2.82 -22.57
N VAL A 408 -4.13 -1.64 -21.98
CA VAL A 408 -5.34 -0.84 -22.21
C VAL A 408 -5.31 -0.27 -23.64
N LYS A 409 -6.47 -0.31 -24.32
CA LYS A 409 -6.63 0.22 -25.68
C LYS A 409 -6.26 1.70 -25.74
N MET A 410 -5.51 2.10 -26.76
CA MET A 410 -5.14 3.51 -26.93
C MET A 410 -6.29 4.33 -27.53
N ALA A 411 -6.48 5.55 -27.02
CA ALA A 411 -7.45 6.50 -27.55
C ALA A 411 -7.20 6.76 -29.05
N GLY A 412 -8.25 6.64 -29.86
CA GLY A 412 -8.20 6.88 -31.31
C GLY A 412 -7.87 5.67 -32.19
N ILE A 413 -7.36 4.55 -31.63
CA ILE A 413 -7.05 3.33 -32.42
C ILE A 413 -7.80 2.06 -31.95
N ASP A 414 -8.51 2.14 -30.83
CA ASP A 414 -9.35 1.09 -30.22
C ASP A 414 -8.70 -0.31 -30.10
N ARG A 415 -7.37 -0.34 -30.03
CA ARG A 415 -6.57 -1.54 -29.78
C ARG A 415 -5.42 -1.21 -28.83
N PRO A 416 -4.92 -2.18 -28.03
CA PRO A 416 -3.71 -1.99 -27.26
C PRO A 416 -2.53 -1.74 -28.20
N PHE A 417 -1.57 -0.94 -27.76
CA PHE A 417 -0.33 -0.75 -28.49
C PHE A 417 0.52 -2.03 -28.42
N ASP A 418 0.90 -2.54 -29.59
CA ASP A 418 1.75 -3.73 -29.73
C ASP A 418 2.95 -3.39 -30.63
N TRP A 419 4.15 -3.46 -30.05
CA TRP A 419 5.42 -3.23 -30.76
C TRP A 419 5.65 -4.26 -31.88
N ALA A 420 5.07 -5.46 -31.78
CA ALA A 420 5.31 -6.56 -32.71
C ALA A 420 4.40 -6.55 -33.94
N GLY A 421 3.48 -5.58 -34.06
CA GLY A 421 2.63 -5.45 -35.24
C GLY A 421 1.79 -6.70 -35.53
N GLY A 422 0.92 -7.10 -34.61
CA GLY A 422 -0.26 -7.90 -34.97
C GLY A 422 0.01 -9.30 -35.53
N ARG A 423 1.09 -9.97 -35.12
CA ARG A 423 1.21 -11.42 -35.32
C ARG A 423 0.80 -12.17 -34.06
N LYS A 424 -0.51 -12.23 -33.82
CA LYS A 424 -1.13 -13.39 -33.17
C LYS A 424 -1.84 -14.15 -34.28
N GLY A 425 -1.20 -15.23 -34.73
CA GLY A 425 -1.84 -16.28 -35.53
C GLY A 425 -2.63 -17.24 -34.64
#